data_AF-A0A0N8KE36-F1
#
_entry.id   AF-A0A0N8KE36-F1
#
_cell.length_a   1.000
_cell.length_b   1.000
_cell.length_c   1.000
_cell.angle_alpha   90.00
_cell.angle_beta   90.00
_cell.angle_gamma   90.00
#
_symmetry.space_group_name_H-M   'P 1'
#
loop_
_entity.id
_entity.type
_entity.pdbx_description
1 polymer ?
#
loop_
_entity_poly.entity_id
_entity_poly.type
_entity_poly.pdbx_seq_one_letter_code
_entity_poly.pdbx_strand_id
1 'polypeptide(L)' 'MMALPFVIVFAGLAFAWYGRRGWALGSGLAAIALTLMLFRLHATDSLALSF' A
#
# COMPACT_ATOMS: atom_id res chain seq x y z
N MET A 1 3.81 -0.74 -10.21
CA MET A 1 3.20 -2.05 -9.90
C MET A 1 2.24 -1.86 -8.73
N MET A 2 0.96 -2.22 -8.85
CA MET A 2 -0.02 -2.08 -7.77
C MET A 2 0.28 -2.93 -6.51
N ALA A 3 1.39 -3.70 -6.49
CA ALA A 3 1.84 -4.49 -5.35
C ALA A 3 2.45 -3.65 -4.19
N LEU A 4 2.95 -2.43 -4.48
CA LEU A 4 3.70 -1.62 -3.51
C LEU A 4 2.95 -1.32 -2.19
N PRO A 5 1.64 -0.99 -2.20
CA PRO A 5 0.87 -0.81 -0.97
C PRO A 5 0.86 -2.05 -0.07
N PHE A 6 0.80 -3.26 -0.65
CA PHE A 6 0.79 -4.51 0.11
C PHE A 6 2.12 -4.76 0.82
N VAL A 7 3.24 -4.43 0.18
CA VAL A 7 4.58 -4.53 0.79
C VAL A 7 4.71 -3.57 1.98
N ILE A 8 4.15 -2.36 1.86
CA ILE A 8 4.16 -1.37 2.95
C ILE A 8 3.33 -1.87 4.15
N VAL A 9 2.14 -2.45 3.91
CA VAL A 9 1.33 -3.05 4.99
C VAL A 9 2.06 -4.21 5.66
N PHE A 10 2.74 -5.05 4.88
CA PHE A 10 3.54 -6.16 5.42
C PHE A 10 4.70 -5.66 6.31
N ALA A 11 5.42 -4.62 5.89
CA ALA A 11 6.42 -3.98 6.73
C ALA A 11 5.81 -3.40 8.02
N GLY A 12 4.59 -2.87 7.95
CA GLY A 12 3.84 -2.41 9.11
C GLY A 12 3.51 -3.50 10.12
N LEU A 13 3.14 -4.69 9.65
CA LEU A 13 2.96 -5.89 10.49
C LEU A 13 4.26 -6.27 11.20
N ALA A 14 5.40 -6.24 10.50
CA ALA A 14 6.69 -6.48 11.12
C ALA A 14 6.99 -5.42 12.21
N PHE A 15 6.74 -4.13 11.94
CA PHE A 15 6.92 -3.08 12.96
C PHE A 15 5.98 -3.25 14.16
N ALA A 16 4.75 -3.71 13.94
CA ALA A 16 3.80 -4.02 15.01
C ALA A 16 4.31 -5.18 15.87
N TRP A 17 4.88 -6.22 15.25
CA TRP A 17 5.47 -7.37 15.92
C TRP A 17 6.65 -7.00 16.84
N TYR A 18 7.49 -6.05 16.41
CA TYR A 18 8.58 -5.52 17.22
C TYR A 18 8.14 -4.47 18.26
N GLY A 19 6.83 -4.26 18.47
CA GLY A 19 6.29 -3.30 19.43
C GLY A 19 6.45 -1.83 19.01
N ARG A 20 6.91 -1.55 17.79
CA ARG A 20 7.10 -0.19 17.26
C ARG A 20 5.80 0.37 16.69
N ARG A 21 4.84 0.64 17.58
CA ARG A 21 3.46 1.10 17.23
C ARG A 21 3.43 2.32 16.31
N GLY A 22 4.31 3.30 16.53
CA GLY A 22 4.38 4.51 15.69
C GLY A 22 4.75 4.20 14.25
N TRP A 23 5.71 3.29 14.03
CA TRP A 23 6.10 2.85 12.70
C TRP A 23 5.01 2.01 12.01
N ALA A 24 4.32 1.16 12.78
CA ALA A 24 3.18 0.39 12.26
C ALA A 24 2.03 1.30 11.79
N LEU A 25 1.67 2.31 12.58
CA LEU A 25 0.67 3.31 12.18
C LEU A 25 1.15 4.13 10.97
N GLY A 26 2.42 4.55 10.98
CA GLY A 26 3.02 5.29 9.87
C GLY A 26 2.96 4.52 8.55
N SER A 27 3.30 3.22 8.56
CA SER A 27 3.17 2.36 7.38
C SER A 27 1.72 2.18 6.93
N GLY A 28 0.77 2.09 7.86
CA GLY A 28 -0.65 2.01 7.51
C GLY A 28 -1.14 3.26 6.79
N LEU A 29 -0.83 4.44 7.32
CA LEU A 29 -1.15 5.72 6.68
C LEU A 29 -0.45 5.88 5.33
N ALA A 30 0.82 5.49 5.23
CA ALA A 30 1.56 5.51 3.98
C ALA A 30 0.94 4.59 2.92
N ALA A 31 0.49 3.39 3.31
CA ALA A 31 -0.18 2.46 2.40
C ALA A 31 -1.52 3.02 1.89
N ILE A 32 -2.32 3.64 2.75
CA ILE A 32 -3.58 4.29 2.36
C ILE A 32 -3.30 5.44 1.38
N ALA A 33 -2.38 6.34 1.71
CA ALA A 33 -2.03 7.48 0.87
C ALA A 33 -1.51 7.03 -0.50
N LEU A 34 -0.64 6.03 -0.53
CA LEU A 34 -0.12 5.46 -1.77
C LEU A 34 -1.22 4.79 -2.59
N THR A 35 -2.15 4.08 -1.95
CA THR A 35 -3.30 3.45 -2.64
C THR A 35 -4.18 4.51 -3.32
N LEU A 36 -4.50 5.60 -2.61
CA LEU A 36 -5.28 6.71 -3.18
C LEU A 36 -4.55 7.39 -4.34
N MET A 37 -3.24 7.59 -4.23
CA MET A 37 -2.42 8.17 -5.28
C MET A 37 -2.35 7.26 -6.52
N LEU A 38 -2.10 5.95 -6.32
CA LEU A 38 -2.08 4.98 -7.40
C LEU A 38 -3.45 4.86 -8.06
N PHE A 39 -4.52 4.83 -7.28
CA PHE A 39 -5.88 4.84 -7.80
C PHE A 39 -6.12 6.09 -8.65
N ARG A 40 -5.77 7.29 -8.16
CA ARG A 40 -5.90 8.53 -8.95
C ARG A 40 -5.11 8.49 -10.26
N LEU A 41 -3.91 7.91 -10.24
CA LEU A 41 -3.01 7.88 -11.41
C LEU A 41 -3.36 6.78 -12.41
N HIS A 42 -3.90 5.65 -11.96
CA HIS A 42 -4.13 4.45 -12.77
C HIS A 42 -5.63 4.10 -12.89
N ALA A 43 -6.55 4.93 -12.38
CA ALA A 43 -8.00 4.67 -12.45
C ALA A 43 -8.52 4.55 -13.89
N THR A 44 -7.84 5.20 -14.84
CA THR A 44 -8.19 5.18 -16.27
C THR A 44 -7.35 4.18 -17.06
N ASP A 45 -6.43 3.47 -16.41
CA ASP A 45 -5.62 2.48 -17.10
C ASP A 45 -6.53 1.35 -17.57
N SER A 46 -6.46 1.08 -18.86
CA SER A 46 -7.22 0.00 -19.47
C SER A 46 -6.70 -1.32 -18.92
N LEU A 47 -7.57 -2.07 -18.24
CA LEU A 47 -7.28 -3.44 -17.88
C LEU A 47 -7.16 -4.22 -19.20
N ALA A 48 -5.94 -4.67 -19.54
CA ALA A 48 -5.69 -5.49 -20.72
C ALA A 48 -6.33 -6.88 -20.51
N LEU A 49 -7.63 -6.97 -20.70
CA LEU A 49 -8.37 -8.22 -20.74
C LEU A 49 -8.13 -8.86 -22.11
N SER A 50 -7.35 -9.94 -22.14
CA SER A 50 -7.30 -10.85 -23.29
C SER A 50 -8.33 -11.95 -23.05
N PHE A 51 -9.29 -12.07 -23.96
CA PHE A 51 -10.27 -13.17 -24.00
C PHE A 51 -9.85 -14.17 -25.07
#